data_AF-A0A7Y5AM76-F1
#
_entry.id   AF-A0A7Y5AM76-F1
#
_cell.length_a   1.000
_cell.length_b   1.000
_cell.length_c   1.000
_cell.angle_alpha   90.00
_cell.angle_beta   90.00
_cell.angle_gamma   90.00
#
_symmetry.space_group_name_H-M   'P 1'
#
loop_
_entity.id
_entity.type
_entity.pdbx_description
1 polymer ?
#
loop_
_entity_poly.entity_id
_entity_poly.type
_entity_poly.pdbx_seq_one_letter_code
_entity_poly.pdbx_strand_id
1 'polypeptide(L)' 'MSGIQYTVKTTSRFRKDFKLARRRGLDAGLFKQVVSILSEGGTLPDRYHDHALTGNMTGFRECHITPDLLLVYL' A
#
# COMPACT_ATOMS: atom_id res chain seq x y z
N MET A 1 17.77 -3.53 18.09
CA MET A 1 17.01 -2.56 17.29
C MET A 1 15.53 -2.82 17.55
N SER A 2 14.86 -2.01 18.34
CA SER A 2 13.41 -2.15 18.56
C SER A 2 12.70 -1.67 17.29
N GLY A 3 12.64 -2.54 16.28
CA GLY A 3 11.96 -2.27 15.02
C GLY A 3 10.46 -2.21 15.26
N ILE A 4 9.84 -1.08 14.94
CA ILE A 4 8.39 -0.95 14.98
C ILE A 4 7.82 -1.93 13.95
N GLN A 5 6.99 -2.86 14.41
CA GLN A 5 6.28 -3.78 13.53
C GLN A 5 4.78 -3.52 13.63
N TYR A 6 4.18 -3.18 12.49
CA TYR A 6 2.76 -2.90 12.39
C TYR A 6 1.99 -4.18 12.03
N THR A 7 0.85 -4.36 12.69
CA THR A 7 -0.12 -5.40 12.32
C THR A 7 -0.94 -4.94 11.13
N VAL A 8 -0.76 -5.60 9.98
CA VAL A 8 -1.53 -5.31 8.77
C VAL A 8 -3.00 -5.66 8.97
N LYS A 9 -3.88 -4.67 8.80
CA LYS A 9 -5.34 -4.85 8.80
C LYS A 9 -5.91 -4.48 7.44
N THR A 10 -6.95 -5.20 7.02
CA THR A 10 -7.60 -4.96 5.72
C THR A 10 -9.08 -4.63 5.90
N THR A 11 -9.57 -3.71 5.06
CA THR A 11 -11.00 -3.42 4.98
C THR A 11 -11.73 -4.39 4.04
N SER A 12 -13.05 -4.46 4.15
CA SER A 12 -13.87 -5.24 3.21
C SER A 12 -13.76 -4.70 1.77
N ARG A 13 -13.65 -3.38 1.61
CA ARG A 13 -13.39 -2.70 0.32
C ARG A 13 -12.05 -3.14 -0.27
N PHE A 14 -10.97 -3.05 0.52
CA PHE A 14 -9.64 -3.51 0.10
C PHE A 14 -9.68 -4.96 -0.40
N ARG A 15 -10.33 -5.87 0.34
CA ARG A 15 -10.38 -7.29 -0.07
C ARG A 15 -11.10 -7.51 -1.41
N LYS A 16 -12.10 -6.69 -1.74
CA LYS A 16 -12.80 -6.75 -3.04
C LYS A 16 -11.89 -6.21 -4.15
N ASP A 17 -11.28 -5.05 -3.92
CA ASP A 17 -10.42 -4.37 -4.90
C ASP A 17 -9.14 -5.19 -5.17
N PHE A 18 -8.54 -5.78 -4.15
CA PHE A 18 -7.38 -6.67 -4.27
C PHE A 18 -7.69 -7.90 -5.13
N LYS A 19 -8.87 -8.52 -4.96
CA LYS A 19 -9.30 -9.63 -5.81
C LYS A 19 -9.46 -9.20 -7.27
N LEU A 20 -9.99 -8.00 -7.52
CA LEU A 20 -10.11 -7.45 -8.86
C LEU A 20 -8.72 -7.17 -9.47
N ALA A 21 -7.82 -6.53 -8.72
CA ALA A 21 -6.45 -6.25 -9.15
C ALA A 21 -5.70 -7.54 -9.50
N ARG A 22 -5.81 -8.59 -8.67
CA ARG A 22 -5.26 -9.92 -8.98
C ARG A 22 -5.77 -10.50 -10.29
N ARG A 23 -7.06 -10.37 -10.57
CA ARG A 23 -7.64 -10.82 -11.86
C ARG A 23 -7.16 -9.99 -13.06
N ARG A 24 -6.73 -8.75 -12.83
CA ARG A 24 -6.21 -7.82 -13.85
C ARG A 24 -4.69 -7.88 -14.01
N GLY A 25 -4.01 -8.84 -13.36
CA GLY A 25 -2.57 -9.03 -13.51
C GLY A 25 -1.72 -8.26 -12.50
N LEU A 26 -2.25 -7.98 -11.29
CA LEU A 26 -1.43 -7.49 -10.18
C LEU A 26 -0.17 -8.36 -10.01
N ASP A 27 1.00 -7.71 -10.00
CA ASP A 27 2.24 -8.33 -9.54
C ASP A 27 2.22 -8.49 -8.01
N ALA A 28 2.03 -9.73 -7.58
CA ALA A 28 1.97 -10.07 -6.16
C ALA A 28 3.32 -9.89 -5.44
N GLY A 29 4.44 -9.97 -6.17
CA GLY A 29 5.78 -9.75 -5.63
C GLY A 29 6.00 -8.29 -5.28
N LEU A 30 5.68 -7.37 -6.20
CA LEU A 30 5.75 -5.93 -5.95
C LEU A 30 4.82 -5.51 -4.80
N PHE A 31 3.58 -6.00 -4.79
CA PHE A 31 2.65 -5.73 -3.69
C PHE A 31 3.20 -6.20 -2.35
N LYS A 32 3.73 -7.43 -2.27
CA LYS A 32 4.28 -7.99 -1.03
C LYS A 32 5.49 -7.19 -0.55
N GLN A 33 6.36 -6.74 -1.47
CA GLN A 33 7.52 -5.91 -1.14
C GLN A 33 7.09 -4.59 -0.47
N VAL A 34 6.14 -3.89 -1.07
CA VAL A 34 5.62 -2.61 -0.52
C VAL A 34 5.01 -2.82 0.87
N VAL A 35 4.15 -3.84 1.03
CA VAL A 35 3.52 -4.13 2.32
C VAL A 35 4.56 -4.52 3.39
N SER A 36 5.62 -5.26 3.04
CA SER A 36 6.68 -5.63 3.99
C SER A 36 7.37 -4.37 4.53
N ILE A 37 7.83 -3.49 3.63
CA ILE A 37 8.51 -2.24 3.98
C ILE A 37 7.64 -1.41 4.93
N LEU A 38 6.35 -1.22 4.58
CA LEU A 38 5.42 -0.47 5.41
C LEU A 38 5.16 -1.15 6.77
N SER A 39 5.01 -2.48 6.79
CA SER A 39 4.74 -3.22 8.02
C SER A 39 5.93 -3.25 8.98
N GLU A 40 7.15 -3.07 8.47
CA GLU A 40 8.39 -2.96 9.25
C GLU A 40 8.69 -1.50 9.66
N GLY A 41 7.79 -0.57 9.36
CA GLY A 41 7.96 0.86 9.61
C GLY A 41 9.05 1.52 8.78
N GLY A 42 9.43 0.90 7.67
CA GLY A 42 10.34 1.46 6.70
C GLY A 42 9.70 2.55 5.85
N THR A 43 10.55 3.30 5.16
CA THR A 43 10.15 4.31 4.17
C THR A 43 10.16 3.69 2.77
N LEU A 44 9.12 3.95 1.98
CA LEU A 44 9.07 3.49 0.61
C LEU A 44 10.07 4.27 -0.26
N PRO A 45 10.80 3.61 -1.18
CA PRO A 45 11.60 4.29 -2.18
C PRO A 45 10.77 5.25 -3.06
N ASP A 46 11.37 6.35 -3.50
CA ASP A 46 10.71 7.43 -4.26
C ASP A 46 9.94 6.97 -5.50
N ARG A 47 10.34 5.85 -6.13
CA ARG A 47 9.65 5.26 -7.29
C ARG A 47 8.19 4.86 -7.02
N TYR A 48 7.84 4.64 -5.75
CA TYR A 48 6.47 4.34 -5.34
C TYR A 48 5.62 5.60 -5.18
N HIS A 49 6.21 6.81 -5.34
CA HIS A 49 5.51 8.09 -5.26
C HIS A 49 4.59 8.21 -4.04
N ASP A 50 5.07 7.77 -2.88
CA ASP A 50 4.29 7.80 -1.65
C ASP A 50 4.03 9.23 -1.20
N HIS A 51 2.75 9.58 -1.03
CA HIS A 51 2.35 10.92 -0.64
C HIS A 51 1.07 10.92 0.21
N ALA A 52 0.92 11.98 1.02
CA ALA A 52 -0.28 12.16 1.81
C ALA A 52 -1.44 12.62 0.91
N LEU A 53 -2.61 12.01 1.09
CA LEU A 53 -3.84 12.44 0.44
C LEU A 53 -4.44 13.65 1.16
N THR A 54 -5.23 14.42 0.42
CA THR A 54 -5.90 15.63 0.92
C THR A 54 -7.42 15.53 0.78
N GLY A 55 -8.16 16.53 1.28
CA GLY A 55 -9.63 16.58 1.20
C GLY A 55 -10.29 15.49 2.04
N ASN A 56 -11.27 14.78 1.47
CA ASN A 56 -12.01 13.71 2.17
C ASN A 56 -11.14 12.52 2.60
N MET A 57 -9.92 12.43 2.08
CA MET A 57 -8.97 11.37 2.40
C MET A 57 -7.77 11.89 3.21
N THR A 58 -7.91 13.07 3.83
CA THR A 58 -6.90 13.60 4.75
C THR A 58 -6.61 12.59 5.87
N GLY A 59 -5.32 12.34 6.13
CA GLY A 59 -4.85 11.34 7.08
C GLY A 59 -4.52 9.98 6.47
N PHE A 60 -4.92 9.74 5.21
CA PHE A 60 -4.45 8.59 4.44
C PHE A 60 -3.23 8.97 3.58
N ARG A 61 -2.49 7.95 3.18
CA ARG A 61 -1.41 8.03 2.19
C ARG A 61 -1.75 7.16 0.99
N GLU A 62 -1.21 7.51 -0.17
CA GLU A 62 -1.22 6.62 -1.33
C GLU A 62 0.17 6.46 -1.93
N CYS A 63 0.40 5.28 -2.50
CA CYS A 63 1.60 5.00 -3.28
C CYS A 63 1.24 4.18 -4.54
N HIS A 64 2.06 4.30 -5.58
CA HIS A 64 1.95 3.58 -6.84
C HIS A 64 2.71 2.25 -6.76
N ILE A 65 2.01 1.12 -6.72
CA ILE A 65 2.64 -0.20 -6.89
C ILE A 65 3.11 -0.38 -8.33
N THR A 66 2.28 0.08 -9.27
CA THR A 66 2.57 0.29 -10.70
C THR A 66 1.87 1.58 -11.14
N PRO A 67 2.12 2.12 -12.36
CA PRO A 67 1.49 3.37 -12.80
C PRO A 67 -0.05 3.39 -12.66
N ASP A 68 -0.71 2.27 -12.99
CA ASP A 68 -2.17 2.14 -12.97
C ASP A 68 -2.73 1.47 -11.70
N LEU A 69 -1.89 1.23 -10.68
CA LEU A 69 -2.29 0.56 -9.46
C LEU A 69 -1.77 1.28 -8.22
N LEU A 70 -2.71 1.88 -7.49
CA LEU A 70 -2.48 2.59 -6.25
C LEU A 70 -2.80 1.71 -5.04
N LEU A 71 -1.99 1.85 -3.98
CA LEU A 71 -2.29 1.37 -2.65
C LEU A 71 -2.53 2.56 -1.73
N VAL A 72 -3.73 2.64 -1.16
CA VAL A 72 -4.09 3.61 -0.12
C VAL A 72 -3.97 2.96 1.25
N TYR A 73 -3.31 3.62 2.19
CA TYR A 73 -3.07 3.13 3.54
C TYR A 73 -3.06 4.26 4.60
N LEU A 74 -3.02 3.87 5.87
CA LEU A 74 -2.93 4.72 7.07
C LEU A 74 -1.94 4.06 8.04
#